data_AF-A0A4Q7ZCK8-F1
#
_entry.id   AF-A0A4Q7ZCK8-F1
#
_cell.length_a   1.000
_cell.length_b   1.000
_cell.length_c   1.000
_cell.angle_alpha   90.00
_cell.angle_beta   90.00
_cell.angle_gamma   90.00
#
_symmetry.space_group_name_H-M   'P 1'
#
loop_
_entity.id
_entity.type
_entity.pdbx_description
1 polymer ?
#
loop_
_entity_poly.entity_id
_entity_poly.type
_entity_poly.pdbx_seq_one_letter_code
_entity_poly.pdbx_strand_id
1 'polypeptide(L)'
;MALQIERDPDGLIVARASGEVARQEFDHARFRVIEWARQDSRPLMILVRIEEDFSNLEAMAAWHEDDHHDEFLQQRVGQLAIVGEEKWGGDAYMFFLGGLLPFPVKYFPPEHEPLARAWLGQL
;
A
#
# COMPACT_ATOMS: atom_id res chain seq x y z
N MET A 1 1.00 -2.92 -17.02
CA MET A 1 1.68 -2.43 -15.82
C MET A 1 1.12 -3.22 -14.66
N ALA A 2 1.99 -3.89 -13.93
CA ALA A 2 1.65 -4.81 -12.85
C ALA A 2 1.25 -4.06 -11.58
N LEU A 3 1.77 -2.84 -11.41
CA LEU A 3 1.38 -1.91 -10.34
C LEU A 3 0.73 -0.66 -10.92
N GLN A 4 -0.45 -0.33 -10.43
CA GLN A 4 -1.19 0.89 -10.77
C GLN A 4 -1.48 1.67 -9.50
N ILE A 5 -1.38 3.00 -9.56
CA ILE A 5 -1.68 3.86 -8.42
C ILE A 5 -2.51 5.07 -8.84
N GLU A 6 -3.60 5.26 -8.13
CA GLU A 6 -4.57 6.33 -8.38
C GLU A 6 -4.91 7.03 -7.07
N ARG A 7 -5.30 8.30 -7.15
CA ARG A 7 -5.82 9.05 -6.02
C ARG A 7 -7.27 9.43 -6.32
N ASP A 8 -8.19 8.98 -5.48
CA ASP A 8 -9.60 9.34 -5.58
C ASP A 8 -9.83 10.82 -5.23
N PRO A 9 -10.94 11.44 -5.66
CA PRO A 9 -11.29 12.83 -5.33
C PRO A 9 -11.32 13.12 -3.82
N ASP A 10 -11.71 12.14 -3.02
CA ASP A 10 -11.76 12.22 -1.56
C ASP A 10 -10.37 12.10 -0.90
N GLY A 11 -9.31 11.92 -1.70
CA GLY A 11 -7.93 11.90 -1.26
C GLY A 11 -7.39 10.51 -0.90
N LEU A 12 -8.20 9.46 -1.00
CA LEU A 12 -7.77 8.07 -0.86
C LEU A 12 -6.80 7.70 -1.98
N ILE A 13 -5.69 7.06 -1.63
CA ILE A 13 -4.75 6.49 -2.58
C ILE A 13 -5.08 5.02 -2.75
N VAL A 14 -5.31 4.58 -3.99
CA VAL A 14 -5.58 3.17 -4.33
C VAL A 14 -4.43 2.64 -5.17
N ALA A 15 -3.68 1.70 -4.61
CA ALA A 15 -2.66 0.93 -5.31
C ALA A 15 -3.23 -0.45 -5.68
N ARG A 16 -3.08 -0.87 -6.94
CA ARG A 16 -3.48 -2.20 -7.43
C ARG A 16 -2.25 -2.92 -7.94
N ALA A 17 -1.92 -4.05 -7.33
CA ALA A 17 -0.82 -4.92 -7.70
C ALA A 17 -1.35 -6.22 -8.29
N SER A 18 -0.80 -6.64 -9.42
CA SER A 18 -1.18 -7.82 -10.21
C SER A 18 0.07 -8.40 -10.87
N GLY A 19 0.09 -9.71 -11.14
CA GLY A 19 1.24 -10.37 -11.77
C GLY A 19 2.57 -10.16 -11.04
N GLU A 20 3.63 -9.92 -11.80
CA GLU A 20 4.97 -9.62 -11.30
C GLU A 20 5.23 -8.12 -11.38
N VAL A 21 5.23 -7.43 -10.25
CA VAL A 21 5.54 -5.99 -10.17
C VAL A 21 7.03 -5.78 -10.40
N ALA A 22 7.44 -4.92 -11.32
CA ALA A 22 8.85 -4.59 -11.47
C ALA A 22 9.31 -3.56 -10.43
N ARG A 23 10.60 -3.59 -10.04
CA ARG A 23 11.19 -2.60 -9.12
C ARG A 23 10.95 -1.16 -9.58
N GLN A 24 11.10 -0.91 -10.88
CA GLN A 24 10.85 0.41 -11.45
C GLN A 24 9.39 0.86 -11.32
N GLU A 25 8.43 -0.06 -11.39
CA GLU A 25 7.01 0.26 -11.20
C GLU A 25 6.72 0.59 -9.73
N PHE A 26 7.33 -0.17 -8.81
CA PHE A 26 7.27 0.12 -7.38
C PHE A 26 7.87 1.48 -7.03
N ASP A 27 9.07 1.79 -7.53
CA ASP A 27 9.74 3.07 -7.34
C ASP A 27 8.89 4.22 -7.88
N HIS A 28 8.32 4.07 -9.09
CA HIS A 28 7.43 5.07 -9.67
C HIS A 28 6.20 5.31 -8.80
N ALA A 29 5.53 4.23 -8.35
CA ALA A 29 4.37 4.35 -7.49
C ALA A 29 4.73 5.05 -6.17
N ARG A 30 5.87 4.69 -5.57
CA ARG A 30 6.38 5.31 -4.34
C ARG A 30 6.65 6.80 -4.52
N PHE A 31 7.34 7.22 -5.57
CA PHE A 31 7.56 8.65 -5.86
C PHE A 31 6.26 9.41 -6.05
N ARG A 32 5.24 8.80 -6.69
CA ARG A 32 3.91 9.43 -6.84
C ARG A 32 3.23 9.66 -5.50
N VAL A 33 3.31 8.70 -4.58
CA VAL A 33 2.78 8.88 -3.20
C VAL A 33 3.52 10.00 -2.47
N ILE A 34 4.85 10.03 -2.57
CA ILE A 34 5.67 11.09 -1.93
C ILE A 34 5.26 12.47 -2.42
N GLU A 35 5.08 12.63 -3.73
CA GLU A 35 4.65 13.90 -4.32
C GLU A 35 3.26 14.31 -3.81
N TRP A 36 2.31 13.38 -3.70
CA TRP A 36 1.01 13.67 -3.08
C TRP A 36 1.13 14.02 -1.59
N ALA A 37 2.00 13.34 -0.85
CA ALA A 37 2.28 13.62 0.55
C ALA A 37 2.94 15.00 0.76
N ARG A 38 3.63 15.53 -0.26
CA ARG A 38 4.21 16.89 -0.22
C ARG A 38 3.18 17.97 -0.52
N GLN A 39 2.18 17.66 -1.35
CA GLN A 39 1.14 18.61 -1.77
C GLN A 39 0.05 18.84 -0.72
N ASP A 40 -0.24 17.83 0.12
CA ASP A 40 -1.32 17.88 1.10
C ASP A 40 -0.79 17.63 2.51
N SER A 41 -1.02 18.54 3.45
CA SER A 41 -0.56 18.39 4.84
C SER A 41 -1.28 17.28 5.61
N ARG A 42 -2.42 16.79 5.13
CA ARG A 42 -3.22 15.74 5.79
C ARG A 42 -2.54 14.37 5.72
N PRO A 43 -2.81 13.47 6.69
CA PRO A 43 -2.36 12.10 6.63
C PRO A 43 -2.93 11.37 5.40
N LEU A 44 -2.09 10.55 4.76
CA LEU A 44 -2.48 9.76 3.61
C LEU A 44 -3.23 8.50 4.04
N MET A 45 -4.34 8.22 3.36
CA MET A 45 -5.06 6.95 3.48
C MET A 45 -4.74 6.11 2.24
N ILE A 46 -4.23 4.90 2.45
CA ILE A 46 -3.76 4.04 1.36
C ILE A 46 -4.54 2.72 1.38
N LEU A 47 -5.11 2.36 0.24
CA LEU A 47 -5.71 1.06 -0.03
C LEU A 47 -4.82 0.32 -1.03
N VAL A 48 -4.23 -0.79 -0.60
CA VAL A 48 -3.47 -1.70 -1.46
C VAL A 48 -4.38 -2.88 -1.83
N ARG A 49 -4.58 -3.12 -3.12
CA ARG A 49 -5.28 -4.28 -3.66
C ARG A 49 -4.27 -5.22 -4.27
N ILE A 50 -4.24 -6.46 -3.80
CA ILE A 50 -3.44 -7.55 -4.33
C ILE A 50 -4.38 -8.44 -5.13
N GLU A 51 -4.22 -8.44 -6.44
CA GLU A 51 -5.02 -9.26 -7.36
C GLU A 51 -4.56 -10.73 -7.32
N GLU A 52 -5.40 -11.64 -7.78
CA GLU A 52 -5.21 -13.09 -7.63
C GLU A 52 -3.93 -13.61 -8.32
N ASP A 53 -3.55 -12.96 -9.42
CA ASP A 53 -2.41 -13.29 -10.27
C ASP A 53 -1.08 -12.70 -9.78
N PHE A 54 -1.10 -11.90 -8.71
CA PHE A 54 0.11 -11.37 -8.09
C PHE A 54 1.04 -12.49 -7.64
N SER A 55 2.36 -12.34 -7.78
CA SER A 55 3.28 -13.46 -7.53
C SER A 55 4.61 -13.12 -6.87
N ASN A 56 4.95 -11.85 -6.63
CA ASN A 56 6.30 -11.46 -6.24
C ASN A 56 6.41 -10.56 -4.99
N LEU A 57 5.63 -10.86 -3.94
CA LEU A 57 5.65 -10.12 -2.68
C LEU A 57 7.03 -10.05 -2.01
N GLU A 58 7.75 -11.19 -1.96
CA GLU A 58 9.07 -11.27 -1.32
C GLU A 58 10.11 -10.38 -1.99
N ALA A 59 10.07 -10.31 -3.33
CA ALA A 59 10.96 -9.43 -4.09
C ALA A 59 10.68 -7.95 -3.79
N MET A 60 9.41 -7.58 -3.65
CA MET A 60 9.02 -6.24 -3.24
C MET A 60 9.50 -5.92 -1.81
N ALA A 61 9.49 -6.91 -0.92
CA ALA A 61 9.95 -6.76 0.46
C ALA A 61 11.43 -6.38 0.53
N ALA A 62 12.24 -7.03 -0.30
CA ALA A 62 13.67 -6.79 -0.38
C ALA A 62 14.02 -5.39 -0.94
N TRP A 63 13.07 -4.65 -1.53
CA TRP A 63 13.32 -3.30 -2.04
C TRP A 63 13.21 -2.20 -0.98
N HIS A 64 12.85 -2.55 0.25
CA HIS A 64 12.80 -1.63 1.40
C HIS A 64 14.16 -1.35 2.06
N GLU A 65 15.25 -1.91 1.55
CA GLU A 65 16.59 -1.65 2.08
C GLU A 65 17.10 -0.26 1.63
N ASP A 66 17.37 0.61 2.62
CA ASP A 66 18.18 1.84 2.54
C ASP A 66 17.59 3.08 1.86
N ASP A 67 16.42 3.58 2.27
CA ASP A 67 15.96 4.85 1.72
C ASP A 67 15.18 5.76 2.67
N HIS A 68 15.71 6.98 2.89
CA HIS A 68 15.14 8.05 3.72
C HIS A 68 13.71 8.44 3.31
N HIS A 69 13.35 8.12 2.06
CA HIS A 69 12.00 8.27 1.53
C HIS A 69 10.95 7.42 2.26
N ASP A 70 11.32 6.29 2.87
CA ASP A 70 10.40 5.45 3.65
C ASP A 70 10.07 6.07 4.99
N GLU A 71 11.03 6.73 5.66
CA GLU A 71 10.75 7.43 6.92
C GLU A 71 9.77 8.59 6.70
N PHE A 72 9.96 9.38 5.62
CA PHE A 72 9.02 10.44 5.27
C PHE A 72 7.63 9.88 5.00
N LEU A 73 7.50 8.82 4.20
CA LEU A 73 6.19 8.21 3.94
C LEU A 73 5.57 7.67 5.23
N GLN A 74 6.34 7.00 6.08
CA GLN A 74 5.86 6.46 7.35
C GLN A 74 5.28 7.54 8.27
N GLN A 75 5.87 8.74 8.30
CA GLN A 75 5.34 9.87 9.08
C GLN A 75 4.08 10.52 8.46
N ARG A 76 3.83 10.29 7.17
CA ARG A 76 2.73 10.92 6.42
C ARG A 76 1.54 9.98 6.22
N VAL A 77 1.76 8.67 6.25
CA VAL A 77 0.68 7.68 6.16
C VAL A 77 -0.07 7.62 7.48
N GLY A 78 -1.38 7.86 7.42
CA GLY A 78 -2.26 7.77 8.58
C GLY A 78 -2.80 6.36 8.79
N GLN A 79 -3.25 5.71 7.71
CA GLN A 79 -3.77 4.33 7.75
C GLN A 79 -3.49 3.63 6.42
N LEU A 80 -3.23 2.32 6.50
CA LEU A 80 -3.03 1.48 5.33
C LEU A 80 -3.94 0.24 5.42
N ALA A 81 -4.81 0.06 4.42
CA ALA A 81 -5.62 -1.14 4.27
C ALA A 81 -5.09 -1.98 3.12
N ILE A 82 -5.07 -3.30 3.31
CA ILE A 82 -4.64 -4.26 2.29
C ILE A 82 -5.83 -5.16 2.01
N VAL A 83 -6.15 -5.34 0.73
CA VAL A 83 -7.21 -6.21 0.24
C VAL A 83 -6.58 -7.25 -0.65
N GLY A 84 -6.73 -8.53 -0.33
CA GLY A 84 -6.17 -9.62 -1.14
C GLY A 84 -6.61 -10.99 -0.63
N GLU A 85 -6.26 -12.04 -1.37
CA GLU A 85 -6.51 -13.44 -0.96
C GLU A 85 -5.69 -13.86 0.27
N GLU A 86 -6.29 -14.65 1.16
CA GLU A 86 -5.69 -15.11 2.43
C GLU A 86 -4.29 -15.74 2.30
N LYS A 87 -3.96 -16.32 1.14
CA LYS A 87 -2.60 -16.81 0.82
C LYS A 87 -1.52 -15.74 1.01
N TRP A 88 -1.87 -14.47 0.73
CA TRP A 88 -1.03 -13.30 0.97
C TRP A 88 -1.15 -12.74 2.37
N GLY A 89 -2.18 -13.10 3.13
CA GLY A 89 -2.44 -12.55 4.45
C GLY A 89 -1.29 -12.78 5.43
N GLY A 90 -0.70 -13.98 5.45
CA GLY A 90 0.44 -14.33 6.31
C GLY A 90 1.74 -13.61 5.93
N ASP A 91 2.08 -13.62 4.64
CA ASP A 91 3.29 -12.97 4.13
C ASP A 91 3.18 -11.45 4.13
N ALA A 92 1.99 -10.90 3.86
CA ALA A 92 1.70 -9.48 4.03
C ALA A 92 1.76 -9.09 5.51
N TYR A 93 1.24 -9.91 6.43
CA TYR A 93 1.38 -9.63 7.86
C TYR A 93 2.86 -9.64 8.27
N MET A 94 3.68 -10.59 7.83
CA MET A 94 5.12 -10.58 8.12
C MET A 94 5.86 -9.41 7.45
N PHE A 95 5.45 -9.03 6.24
CA PHE A 95 5.97 -7.86 5.51
C PHE A 95 5.67 -6.54 6.23
N PHE A 96 4.42 -6.34 6.68
CA PHE A 96 4.00 -5.09 7.33
C PHE A 96 4.24 -5.08 8.85
N LEU A 97 4.33 -6.23 9.52
CA LEU A 97 4.70 -6.34 10.95
C LEU A 97 6.20 -6.55 11.19
N GLY A 98 6.99 -6.86 10.16
CA GLY A 98 8.44 -6.96 10.25
C GLY A 98 9.14 -5.62 10.51
N GLY A 99 8.46 -4.52 10.24
CA GLY A 99 8.85 -3.17 10.64
C GLY A 99 7.83 -2.59 11.63
N LEU A 100 8.32 -1.91 12.68
CA LEU A 100 7.51 -1.08 13.57
C LEU A 100 6.96 0.12 12.78
N LEU A 101 5.96 -0.12 11.94
CA LEU A 101 5.29 0.95 11.22
C LEU A 101 4.58 1.86 12.23
N PRO A 102 4.76 3.19 12.16
CA PRO A 102 4.16 4.11 13.13
C PRO A 102 2.66 4.34 12.93
N PHE A 103 2.02 3.60 12.01
CA PHE A 103 0.62 3.74 11.63
C PHE A 103 -0.08 2.38 11.59
N PRO A 104 -1.41 2.35 11.80
CA PRO A 104 -2.18 1.12 11.74
C PRO A 104 -2.25 0.55 10.32
N VAL A 105 -2.01 -0.75 10.22
CA VAL A 105 -2.19 -1.55 9.01
C VAL A 105 -3.28 -2.59 9.27
N LYS A 106 -4.19 -2.76 8.30
CA LYS A 106 -5.24 -3.78 8.40
C LYS A 106 -5.43 -4.55 7.10
N TYR A 107 -5.48 -5.86 7.21
CA TYR A 107 -5.75 -6.76 6.10
C TYR A 107 -7.25 -7.10 6.02
N PHE A 108 -7.77 -7.19 4.81
CA PHE A 108 -9.14 -7.56 4.49
C PHE A 108 -9.12 -8.56 3.32
N PRO A 109 -10.00 -9.57 3.33
CA PRO A 109 -10.19 -10.41 2.17
C PRO A 109 -10.92 -9.64 1.04
N PRO A 110 -10.87 -10.10 -0.22
CA PRO A 110 -11.37 -9.35 -1.37
C PRO A 110 -12.87 -9.02 -1.26
N GLU A 111 -13.67 -9.93 -0.71
CA GLU A 111 -15.09 -9.75 -0.46
C GLU A 111 -15.42 -8.60 0.52
N HIS A 112 -14.43 -8.16 1.29
CA HIS A 112 -14.55 -7.11 2.28
C HIS A 112 -13.89 -5.79 1.85
N GLU A 113 -13.63 -5.56 0.56
CA GLU A 113 -13.15 -4.25 0.07
C GLU A 113 -14.03 -3.08 0.55
N PRO A 114 -15.39 -3.15 0.56
CA PRO A 114 -16.21 -2.07 1.09
C PRO A 114 -15.91 -1.75 2.57
N LEU A 115 -15.57 -2.76 3.37
CA LEU A 115 -15.19 -2.58 4.77
C LEU A 115 -13.79 -1.96 4.90
N ALA A 116 -12.86 -2.30 4.00
CA ALA A 116 -11.53 -1.69 3.94
C ALA A 116 -11.62 -0.19 3.66
N ARG A 117 -12.47 0.20 2.68
CA ARG A 117 -12.74 1.61 2.36
C ARG A 117 -13.37 2.35 3.54
N ALA A 118 -14.41 1.78 4.15
CA ALA A 118 -15.05 2.36 5.32
C ALA A 118 -14.06 2.57 6.49
N TRP A 119 -13.13 1.63 6.69
CA TRP A 119 -12.10 1.74 7.73
C TRP A 119 -11.08 2.84 7.46
N LEU A 120 -10.82 3.17 6.19
CA LEU A 120 -10.02 4.33 5.77
C LEU A 120 -10.81 5.64 5.80
N GLY A 121 -12.05 5.64 6.32
CA GLY A 121 -12.91 6.82 6.38
C GLY A 121 -13.55 7.19 5.04
N GLN A 122 -13.59 6.26 4.08
CA GLN A 122 -14.23 6.43 2.78
C GLN A 122 -15.61 5.73 2.84
N LEU A 123 -16.66 6.54 3.00
CA LEU A 123 -18.06 6.13 3.13
C LEU A 123 -18.86 6.58 1.91
#